data_AF-A0A529WAE9-F1
#
_entry.id   AF-A0A529WAE9-F1
#
_cell.length_a   1.000
_cell.length_b   1.000
_cell.length_c   1.000
_cell.angle_alpha   90.00
_cell.angle_beta   90.00
_cell.angle_gamma   90.00
#
_symmetry.space_group_name_H-M   'P 1'
#
loop_
_entity.id
_entity.type
_entity.pdbx_description
1 polymer ?
#
loop_
_entity_poly.entity_id
_entity_poly.type
_entity_poly.pdbx_seq_one_letter_code
_entity_poly.pdbx_strand_id
1 'polypeptide(L)'
;FNDILDRGEPFALIAKPCDITAVRNLARLDPRVDEHMRYALAFVCGGASDLTKSEQVLQRFGLREDELSLFRYRGHGNPGLNRIETKDGRAFEISYRQLWEDEDKWMIQPRCKICPDAIGQVADIAVSDAWLNGGPAVEDEPLNGIIVRTKRGLELFDAAVEAGVLEIKRESGIAEISELQSHQVRKRRAVWARLTGMAIAGKPFVGDLALRDCAAQNSPAENLAEGRGARDRAQRGRLREPPAVPR
;
A
#
# COMPACT_ATOMS: atom_id res chain seq x y z
N PHE A 1 -1.33 15.22 13.78
CA PHE A 1 -0.03 15.57 13.18
C PHE A 1 0.51 16.86 13.78
N ASN A 2 -0.31 17.92 13.90
CA ASN A 2 0.06 19.14 14.63
C ASN A 2 0.60 18.85 16.04
N ASP A 3 -0.10 18.04 16.85
CA ASP A 3 0.38 17.64 18.20
C ASP A 3 1.75 16.92 18.21
N ILE A 4 2.17 16.33 17.07
CA ILE A 4 3.50 15.73 16.92
C ILE A 4 4.51 16.83 16.59
N LEU A 5 4.17 17.74 15.66
CA LEU A 5 5.01 18.88 15.30
C LEU A 5 5.23 19.85 16.47
N ASP A 6 4.21 20.06 17.30
CA ASP A 6 4.27 20.95 18.47
C ASP A 6 5.24 20.47 19.55
N ARG A 7 5.71 19.21 19.48
CA ARG A 7 6.78 18.71 20.36
C ARG A 7 8.12 19.33 20.06
N GLY A 8 8.36 19.80 18.83
CA GLY A 8 9.65 20.36 18.42
C GLY A 8 10.79 19.33 18.36
N GLU A 9 10.46 18.04 18.26
CA GLU A 9 11.42 16.93 18.34
C GLU A 9 11.52 16.17 17.00
N PRO A 10 12.71 15.67 16.62
CA PRO A 10 12.86 14.84 15.43
C PRO A 10 12.08 13.53 15.52
N PHE A 11 11.45 13.13 14.43
CA PHE A 11 10.75 11.85 14.31
C PHE A 11 10.92 11.21 12.94
N ALA A 12 10.66 9.90 12.88
CA ALA A 12 10.47 9.16 11.63
C ALA A 12 8.97 8.87 11.44
N LEU A 13 8.49 9.01 10.20
CA LEU A 13 7.13 8.65 9.81
C LEU A 13 7.15 7.34 9.05
N ILE A 14 6.47 6.32 9.57
CA ILE A 14 6.18 5.06 8.86
C ILE A 14 4.69 5.09 8.49
N ALA A 15 4.38 5.15 7.20
CA ALA A 15 2.99 5.25 6.75
C ALA A 15 2.75 4.68 5.35
N LYS A 16 1.48 4.63 4.94
CA LYS A 16 1.13 4.30 3.55
C LYS A 16 1.75 5.36 2.63
N PRO A 17 2.16 5.00 1.39
CA PRO A 17 2.68 5.96 0.41
C PRO A 17 1.79 7.20 0.22
N CYS A 18 0.49 6.99 0.27
CA CYS A 18 -0.52 8.01 0.07
C CYS A 18 -0.70 8.94 1.29
N ASP A 19 -0.26 8.53 2.48
CA ASP A 19 -0.16 9.36 3.68
C ASP A 19 1.16 10.14 3.70
N ILE A 20 2.28 9.51 3.29
CA ILE A 20 3.55 10.21 3.06
C ILE A 20 3.35 11.35 2.05
N THR A 21 2.61 11.10 0.96
CA THR A 21 2.25 12.14 0.00
C THR A 21 1.49 13.30 0.65
N ALA A 22 0.55 13.00 1.55
CA ALA A 22 -0.21 14.04 2.25
C ALA A 22 0.69 14.88 3.16
N VAL A 23 1.60 14.24 3.91
CA VAL A 23 2.55 14.94 4.78
C VAL A 23 3.58 15.75 3.97
N ARG A 24 4.04 15.26 2.82
CA ARG A 24 4.91 16.03 1.91
C ARG A 24 4.19 17.24 1.30
N ASN A 25 2.89 17.14 1.05
CA ASN A 25 2.09 18.30 0.66
C ASN A 25 1.94 19.29 1.83
N LEU A 26 1.76 18.81 3.07
CA LEU A 26 1.74 19.66 4.26
C LEU A 26 3.06 20.40 4.46
N ALA A 27 4.21 19.77 4.19
CA ALA A 27 5.53 20.41 4.30
C ALA A 27 5.69 21.67 3.43
N ARG A 28 4.90 21.78 2.35
CA ARG A 28 4.86 23.01 1.52
C ARG A 28 4.16 24.18 2.20
N LEU A 29 3.41 23.91 3.26
CA LEU A 29 2.61 24.89 4.02
C LEU A 29 3.16 25.09 5.44
N ASP A 30 3.73 24.04 6.05
CA ASP A 30 4.28 24.05 7.40
C ASP A 30 5.74 23.54 7.39
N PRO A 31 6.74 24.44 7.52
CA PRO A 31 8.15 24.07 7.43
C PRO A 31 8.60 23.14 8.57
N ARG A 32 7.86 23.07 9.69
CA ARG A 32 8.17 22.17 10.81
C ARG A 32 8.17 20.71 10.39
N VAL A 33 7.44 20.36 9.33
CA VAL A 33 7.45 19.01 8.77
C VAL A 33 8.84 18.64 8.27
N ASP A 34 9.47 19.49 7.46
CA ASP A 34 10.83 19.19 6.95
C ASP A 34 11.90 19.39 8.02
N GLU A 35 11.64 20.23 9.04
CA GLU A 35 12.51 20.41 10.20
C GLU A 35 12.55 19.18 11.11
N HIS A 36 11.38 18.59 11.42
CA HIS A 36 11.27 17.53 12.43
C HIS A 36 11.11 16.12 11.84
N MET A 37 10.51 15.96 10.66
CA MET A 37 10.35 14.63 10.04
C MET A 37 11.65 14.21 9.35
N ARG A 38 12.56 13.60 10.12
CA ARG A 38 13.88 13.18 9.66
C ARG A 38 13.84 12.09 8.60
N TYR A 39 12.92 11.13 8.71
CA TYR A 39 12.79 10.03 7.75
C TYR A 39 11.33 9.74 7.42
N ALA A 40 11.02 9.53 6.15
CA ALA A 40 9.74 9.03 5.66
C ALA A 40 9.93 7.62 5.10
N LEU A 41 9.35 6.64 5.76
CA LEU A 41 9.44 5.23 5.41
C LEU A 41 8.05 4.76 4.96
N ALA A 42 7.99 4.07 3.83
CA ALA A 42 6.75 3.54 3.31
C ALA A 42 6.87 2.04 3.03
N PHE A 43 5.75 1.33 3.16
CA PHE A 43 5.60 0.01 2.58
C PHE A 43 4.86 0.10 1.24
N VAL A 44 5.21 -0.75 0.28
CA VAL A 44 4.48 -0.88 -0.98
C VAL A 44 3.07 -1.37 -0.68
N CYS A 45 2.06 -0.67 -1.18
CA CYS A 45 0.69 -0.82 -0.75
C CYS A 45 -0.20 -1.43 -1.85
N GLY A 46 -0.75 -2.62 -1.59
CA GLY A 46 -1.75 -3.27 -2.47
C GLY A 46 -3.09 -2.52 -2.51
N GLY A 47 -3.44 -1.86 -1.41
CA GLY A 47 -4.70 -1.14 -1.20
C GLY A 47 -5.17 -1.33 0.23
N ALA A 48 -5.99 -0.41 0.73
CA ALA A 48 -6.61 -0.53 2.04
C ALA A 48 -7.99 -1.16 1.88
N SER A 49 -8.21 -2.30 2.52
CA SER A 49 -9.54 -2.91 2.65
C SER A 49 -10.38 -2.16 3.69
N ASP A 50 -11.68 -2.19 3.52
CA ASP A 50 -12.63 -1.87 4.59
C ASP A 50 -12.50 -2.86 5.76
N LEU A 51 -12.83 -2.41 6.97
CA LEU A 51 -12.87 -3.24 8.18
C LEU A 51 -13.85 -4.42 8.01
N THR A 52 -14.90 -4.24 7.21
CA THR A 52 -15.83 -5.30 6.80
C THR A 52 -15.12 -6.56 6.27
N LYS A 53 -13.91 -6.43 5.70
CA LYS A 53 -13.09 -7.59 5.30
C LYS A 53 -12.70 -8.45 6.50
N SER A 54 -12.25 -7.84 7.58
CA SER A 54 -11.92 -8.56 8.81
C SER A 54 -13.16 -9.11 9.48
N GLU A 55 -14.25 -8.35 9.52
CA GLU A 55 -15.53 -8.78 10.09
C GLU A 55 -16.08 -10.03 9.39
N GLN A 56 -15.96 -10.15 8.06
CA GLN A 56 -16.34 -11.37 7.33
C GLN A 56 -15.52 -12.60 7.76
N VAL A 57 -14.25 -12.41 8.12
CA VAL A 57 -13.44 -13.51 8.66
C VAL A 57 -13.95 -13.91 10.05
N LEU A 58 -14.34 -12.96 10.89
CA LEU A 58 -14.95 -13.26 12.20
C LEU A 58 -16.28 -14.00 12.04
N GLN A 59 -17.14 -13.54 11.12
CA GLN A 59 -18.42 -14.19 10.81
C GLN A 59 -18.25 -15.64 10.34
N ARG A 60 -17.20 -15.94 9.57
CA ARG A 60 -16.86 -17.30 9.15
C ARG A 60 -16.67 -18.25 10.33
N PHE A 61 -16.20 -17.74 11.47
CA PHE A 61 -15.96 -18.50 12.70
C PHE A 61 -17.03 -18.27 13.77
N GLY A 62 -18.08 -17.49 13.46
CA GLY A 62 -19.13 -17.14 14.43
C GLY A 62 -18.64 -16.29 15.59
N LEU A 63 -17.60 -15.47 15.39
CA LEU A 63 -16.99 -14.63 16.42
C LEU A 63 -17.46 -13.18 16.34
N ARG A 64 -17.50 -12.51 17.50
CA ARG A 64 -17.62 -11.05 17.60
C ARG A 64 -16.28 -10.39 17.89
N GLU A 65 -16.15 -9.11 17.56
CA GLU A 65 -14.91 -8.34 17.77
C GLU A 65 -14.52 -8.27 19.26
N ASP A 66 -15.50 -8.16 20.17
CA ASP A 66 -15.26 -8.11 21.62
C ASP A 66 -14.68 -9.42 22.20
N GLU A 67 -14.76 -10.52 21.47
CA GLU A 67 -14.17 -11.81 21.84
C GLU A 67 -12.68 -11.91 21.50
N LEU A 68 -12.15 -11.02 20.65
CA LEU A 68 -10.78 -11.11 20.13
C LEU A 68 -9.72 -10.72 21.15
N SER A 69 -8.65 -11.49 21.19
CA SER A 69 -7.35 -11.10 21.77
C SER A 69 -6.32 -10.79 20.69
N LEU A 70 -6.43 -11.41 19.51
CA LEU A 70 -5.53 -11.18 18.37
C LEU A 70 -6.29 -11.32 17.04
N PHE A 71 -6.03 -10.40 16.11
CA PHE A 71 -6.31 -10.58 14.69
C PHE A 71 -5.06 -10.27 13.89
N ARG A 72 -4.47 -11.27 13.24
CA ARG A 72 -3.28 -11.12 12.42
C ARG A 72 -3.58 -11.49 10.98
N TYR A 73 -3.48 -10.53 10.06
CA TYR A 73 -3.74 -10.74 8.64
C TYR A 73 -2.79 -11.75 7.98
N ARG A 74 -1.53 -11.80 8.44
CA ARG A 74 -0.49 -12.74 8.00
C ARG A 74 0.68 -12.76 8.99
N GLY A 75 1.47 -13.84 9.03
CA GLY A 75 2.71 -13.92 9.82
C GLY A 75 3.22 -15.33 10.01
N HIS A 76 4.44 -15.46 10.57
CA HIS A 76 5.18 -16.72 10.74
C HIS A 76 5.40 -17.50 9.43
N GLY A 77 5.71 -16.78 8.36
CA GLY A 77 5.94 -17.30 7.01
C GLY A 77 5.88 -16.15 6.00
N ASN A 78 6.14 -16.43 4.73
CA ASN A 78 5.95 -15.47 3.64
C ASN A 78 5.06 -16.08 2.54
N PRO A 79 3.75 -15.80 2.52
CA PRO A 79 3.03 -14.82 3.35
C PRO A 79 2.71 -15.27 4.78
N GLY A 80 2.65 -16.58 5.04
CA GLY A 80 2.17 -17.15 6.31
C GLY A 80 0.64 -17.16 6.45
N LEU A 81 0.15 -17.52 7.65
CA LEU A 81 -1.28 -17.70 7.92
C LEU A 81 -1.94 -16.44 8.47
N ASN A 82 -3.21 -16.22 8.11
CA ASN A 82 -4.09 -15.37 8.90
C ASN A 82 -4.43 -16.14 10.18
N ARG A 83 -4.33 -15.47 11.33
CA ARG A 83 -4.59 -16.08 12.64
C ARG A 83 -5.48 -15.19 13.49
N ILE A 84 -6.47 -15.81 14.12
CA ILE A 84 -7.40 -15.19 15.05
C ILE A 84 -7.26 -15.91 16.38
N GLU A 85 -7.14 -15.16 17.46
CA GLU A 85 -7.18 -15.69 18.82
C GLU A 85 -8.26 -14.96 19.61
N THR A 86 -8.91 -15.71 20.49
CA THR A 86 -9.98 -15.22 21.35
C THR A 86 -9.50 -15.14 22.80
N LYS A 87 -10.19 -14.32 23.60
CA LYS A 87 -9.90 -14.14 25.03
C LYS A 87 -10.10 -15.41 25.85
N ASP A 88 -10.91 -16.36 25.37
CA ASP A 88 -11.16 -17.66 26.03
C ASP A 88 -10.17 -18.76 25.58
N GLY A 89 -9.21 -18.44 24.71
CA GLY A 89 -8.14 -19.33 24.30
C GLY A 89 -8.39 -20.13 23.01
N ARG A 90 -9.55 -19.99 22.34
CA ARG A 90 -9.73 -20.55 21.00
C ARG A 90 -8.84 -19.83 19.98
N ALA A 91 -8.29 -20.57 19.02
CA ALA A 91 -7.50 -20.05 17.90
C ALA A 91 -8.00 -20.62 16.57
N PHE A 92 -7.99 -19.78 15.53
CA PHE A 92 -8.44 -20.11 14.18
C PHE A 92 -7.45 -19.61 13.15
N GLU A 93 -7.26 -20.38 12.09
CA GLU A 93 -6.32 -20.05 11.02
C GLU A 93 -6.93 -20.30 9.64
N ILE A 94 -6.60 -19.42 8.70
CA ILE A 94 -6.84 -19.62 7.27
C ILE A 94 -5.60 -19.24 6.49
N SER A 95 -5.40 -19.88 5.34
CA SER A 95 -4.27 -19.54 4.47
C SER A 95 -4.42 -18.14 3.88
N TYR A 96 -3.30 -17.51 3.51
CA TYR A 96 -3.31 -16.22 2.82
C TYR A 96 -4.20 -16.25 1.57
N ARG A 97 -4.15 -17.35 0.80
CA ARG A 97 -4.99 -17.54 -0.38
C ARG A 97 -6.48 -17.57 -0.02
N GLN A 98 -6.87 -18.32 1.01
CA GLN A 98 -8.28 -18.34 1.45
C GLN A 98 -8.80 -16.96 1.87
N LEU A 99 -7.92 -16.09 2.37
CA LEU A 99 -8.29 -14.72 2.75
C LEU A 99 -8.38 -13.79 1.52
N TRP A 100 -7.47 -13.94 0.54
CA TRP A 100 -7.23 -12.95 -0.51
C TRP A 100 -7.41 -13.43 -1.96
N GLU A 101 -7.81 -14.67 -2.24
CA GLU A 101 -7.93 -15.17 -3.62
C GLU A 101 -9.00 -14.45 -4.45
N ASP A 102 -10.09 -14.04 -3.80
CA ASP A 102 -11.22 -13.39 -4.45
C ASP A 102 -11.06 -11.86 -4.42
N GLU A 103 -10.56 -11.30 -5.54
CA GLU A 103 -10.33 -9.86 -5.68
C GLU A 103 -11.60 -9.02 -5.48
N ASP A 104 -12.77 -9.55 -5.87
CA ASP A 104 -14.05 -8.85 -5.70
C ASP A 104 -14.42 -8.71 -4.21
N LYS A 105 -13.90 -9.60 -3.37
CA LYS A 105 -14.05 -9.57 -1.91
C LYS A 105 -12.90 -8.86 -1.19
N TRP A 106 -12.00 -8.16 -1.88
CA TRP A 106 -10.96 -7.39 -1.18
C TRP A 106 -11.50 -6.15 -0.49
N MET A 107 -12.69 -5.66 -0.89
CA MET A 107 -13.31 -4.45 -0.34
C MET A 107 -12.35 -3.25 -0.31
N ILE A 108 -11.52 -3.13 -1.36
CA ILE A 108 -10.54 -2.06 -1.48
C ILE A 108 -11.24 -0.72 -1.63
N GLN A 109 -10.82 0.23 -0.80
CA GLN A 109 -11.30 1.61 -0.83
C GLN A 109 -11.16 2.19 -2.24
N PRO A 110 -12.15 2.98 -2.73
CA PRO A 110 -12.13 3.44 -4.10
C PRO A 110 -10.88 4.26 -4.49
N ARG A 111 -10.36 5.08 -3.57
CA ARG A 111 -9.10 5.81 -3.75
C ARG A 111 -7.92 4.91 -4.12
N CYS A 112 -7.85 3.71 -3.54
CA CYS A 112 -6.76 2.77 -3.80
C CYS A 112 -6.77 2.20 -5.22
N LYS A 113 -7.90 2.27 -5.95
CA LYS A 113 -8.04 1.83 -7.35
C LYS A 113 -7.44 2.83 -8.36
N ILE A 114 -7.28 4.07 -7.92
CA ILE A 114 -6.74 5.21 -8.70
C ILE A 114 -5.49 5.83 -8.07
N CYS A 115 -4.89 5.14 -7.09
CA CYS A 115 -3.76 5.66 -6.33
C CYS A 115 -2.54 5.87 -7.25
N PRO A 116 -2.00 7.10 -7.37
CA PRO A 116 -0.85 7.39 -8.23
C PRO A 116 0.48 6.94 -7.64
N ASP A 117 0.54 6.71 -6.33
CA ASP A 117 1.75 6.26 -5.65
C ASP A 117 1.49 5.04 -4.76
N ALA A 118 1.50 3.84 -5.35
CA ALA A 118 1.40 2.60 -4.58
C ALA A 118 2.77 2.08 -4.09
N ILE A 119 3.87 2.62 -4.63
CA ILE A 119 5.24 2.11 -4.45
C ILE A 119 6.15 3.07 -3.64
N GLY A 120 5.54 4.08 -2.98
CA GLY A 120 6.24 5.01 -2.09
C GLY A 120 7.29 5.86 -2.79
N GLN A 121 7.02 6.42 -3.97
CA GLN A 121 7.95 7.28 -4.71
C GLN A 121 8.39 8.53 -3.96
N VAL A 122 7.53 9.03 -3.07
CA VAL A 122 7.81 10.23 -2.27
C VAL A 122 8.34 9.92 -0.87
N ALA A 123 8.62 8.65 -0.59
CA ALA A 123 9.30 8.21 0.63
C ALA A 123 10.83 8.29 0.47
N ASP A 124 11.54 8.24 1.58
CA ASP A 124 13.00 8.12 1.60
C ASP A 124 13.44 6.67 1.38
N ILE A 125 12.70 5.74 1.99
CA ILE A 125 12.85 4.29 1.77
C ILE A 125 11.45 3.71 1.56
N ALA A 126 11.31 2.87 0.54
CA ALA A 126 10.13 2.04 0.32
C ALA A 126 10.49 0.57 0.46
N VAL A 127 9.70 -0.19 1.22
CA VAL A 127 9.91 -1.63 1.45
C VAL A 127 8.74 -2.42 0.90
N SER A 128 8.99 -3.57 0.27
CA SER A 128 7.96 -4.51 -0.18
C SER A 128 8.30 -5.92 0.26
N ASP A 129 7.31 -6.81 0.31
CA ASP A 129 7.62 -8.23 0.21
C ASP A 129 8.38 -8.51 -1.10
N ALA A 130 9.29 -9.46 -1.12
CA ALA A 130 9.95 -9.94 -2.33
C ALA A 130 9.30 -11.27 -2.77
N TRP A 131 8.16 -11.20 -3.46
CA TRP A 131 7.46 -12.39 -3.93
C TRP A 131 8.23 -13.06 -5.07
N LEU A 132 8.93 -14.17 -4.82
CA LEU A 132 9.82 -14.78 -5.81
C LEU A 132 9.08 -15.27 -7.07
N ASN A 133 7.76 -15.39 -7.00
CA ASN A 133 6.87 -15.76 -8.11
C ASN A 133 5.99 -14.59 -8.61
N GLY A 134 6.36 -13.36 -8.27
CA GLY A 134 5.62 -12.14 -8.63
C GLY A 134 4.26 -11.96 -7.94
N GLY A 135 3.99 -12.78 -6.92
CA GLY A 135 2.86 -12.71 -6.01
C GLY A 135 2.90 -13.82 -4.94
N PRO A 136 2.04 -13.75 -3.92
CA PRO A 136 1.99 -14.67 -2.78
C PRO A 136 1.31 -16.01 -3.12
N ALA A 137 1.75 -16.66 -4.20
CA ALA A 137 1.12 -17.89 -4.71
C ALA A 137 1.49 -19.13 -3.90
N VAL A 138 2.70 -19.16 -3.37
CA VAL A 138 3.29 -20.23 -2.56
C VAL A 138 4.02 -19.60 -1.39
N GLU A 139 4.31 -20.40 -0.36
CA GLU A 139 5.19 -19.96 0.72
C GLU A 139 6.64 -19.99 0.24
N ASP A 140 7.36 -18.89 0.44
CA ASP A 140 8.75 -18.74 0.04
C ASP A 140 9.59 -18.12 1.17
N GLU A 141 10.87 -17.90 0.88
CA GLU A 141 11.78 -17.28 1.84
C GLU A 141 11.29 -15.86 2.21
N PRO A 142 11.27 -15.49 3.50
CA PRO A 142 10.77 -14.20 3.97
C PRO A 142 11.74 -13.06 3.64
N LEU A 143 11.81 -12.71 2.36
CA LEU A 143 12.63 -11.64 1.83
C LEU A 143 11.80 -10.38 1.64
N ASN A 144 12.45 -9.23 1.85
CA ASN A 144 11.89 -7.92 1.55
C ASN A 144 12.73 -7.26 0.44
N GLY A 145 12.05 -6.58 -0.49
CA GLY A 145 12.67 -5.65 -1.42
C GLY A 145 12.77 -4.28 -0.76
N ILE A 146 13.92 -3.63 -0.87
CA ILE A 146 14.17 -2.29 -0.32
C ILE A 146 14.55 -1.35 -1.47
N ILE A 147 13.85 -0.23 -1.57
CA ILE A 147 14.12 0.84 -2.53
C ILE A 147 14.50 2.09 -1.75
N VAL A 148 15.78 2.45 -1.80
CA VAL A 148 16.31 3.69 -1.23
C VAL A 148 16.19 4.80 -2.27
N ARG A 149 15.58 5.94 -1.91
CA ARG A 149 15.24 7.01 -2.86
C ARG A 149 15.98 8.32 -2.64
N THR A 150 16.32 8.64 -1.40
CA THR A 150 16.91 9.92 -1.02
C THR A 150 18.22 9.73 -0.27
N LYS A 151 19.04 10.79 -0.20
CA LYS A 151 20.31 10.78 0.54
C LYS A 151 20.13 10.45 2.02
N ARG A 152 19.09 11.00 2.65
CA ARG A 152 18.79 10.67 4.06
C ARG A 152 18.24 9.25 4.22
N GLY A 153 17.52 8.73 3.23
CA GLY A 153 17.16 7.31 3.19
C GLY A 153 18.39 6.42 3.12
N LEU A 154 19.39 6.80 2.31
CA LEU A 154 20.66 6.08 2.20
C LEU A 154 21.45 6.13 3.52
N GLU A 155 21.55 7.29 4.16
CA GLU A 155 22.16 7.43 5.49
C GLU A 155 21.54 6.46 6.51
N LEU A 156 20.20 6.39 6.57
CA LEU A 156 19.51 5.47 7.49
C LEU A 156 19.73 4.00 7.12
N PHE A 157 19.69 3.68 5.83
CA PHE A 157 19.93 2.33 5.34
C PHE A 157 21.34 1.85 5.68
N ASP A 158 22.36 2.65 5.37
CA ASP A 158 23.77 2.32 5.65
C ASP A 158 24.00 2.16 7.15
N ALA A 159 23.44 3.05 7.99
CA ALA A 159 23.53 2.93 9.44
C ALA A 159 22.85 1.65 9.97
N ALA A 160 21.74 1.22 9.37
CA ALA A 160 21.06 -0.02 9.74
C ALA A 160 21.87 -1.27 9.37
N VAL A 161 22.57 -1.24 8.22
CA VAL A 161 23.49 -2.30 7.80
C VAL A 161 24.72 -2.34 8.70
N GLU A 162 25.35 -1.19 8.97
CA GLU A 162 26.52 -1.07 9.85
C GLU A 162 26.21 -1.55 11.28
N ALA A 163 25.02 -1.24 11.80
CA ALA A 163 24.56 -1.70 13.10
C ALA A 163 24.18 -3.20 13.14
N GLY A 164 24.18 -3.91 12.00
CA GLY A 164 23.83 -5.33 11.91
C GLY A 164 22.35 -5.64 12.15
N VAL A 165 21.47 -4.62 12.12
CA VAL A 165 20.01 -4.81 12.26
C VAL A 165 19.33 -5.10 10.91
N LEU A 166 20.06 -4.88 9.81
CA LEU A 166 19.63 -5.18 8.45
C LEU A 166 20.68 -6.00 7.72
N GLU A 167 20.34 -7.24 7.36
CA GLU A 167 21.19 -8.11 6.55
C GLU A 167 20.81 -7.97 5.06
N ILE A 168 21.80 -7.66 4.21
CA ILE A 168 21.61 -7.56 2.77
C ILE A 168 21.99 -8.87 2.11
N LYS A 169 20.99 -9.61 1.64
CA LYS A 169 21.21 -10.89 0.98
C LYS A 169 21.85 -10.73 -0.41
N ARG A 170 21.35 -9.78 -1.20
CA ARG A 170 21.89 -9.41 -2.51
C ARG A 170 21.33 -8.07 -2.98
N GLU A 171 21.98 -7.49 -3.97
CA GLU A 171 21.43 -6.38 -4.73
C GLU A 171 20.46 -6.90 -5.81
N SER A 172 19.42 -6.13 -6.09
CA SER A 172 18.41 -6.42 -7.12
C SER A 172 18.21 -5.21 -8.02
N GLY A 173 18.12 -5.47 -9.32
CA GLY A 173 17.82 -4.45 -10.32
C GLY A 173 16.32 -4.11 -10.37
N ILE A 174 15.99 -2.99 -11.02
CA ILE A 174 14.59 -2.52 -11.19
C ILE A 174 13.72 -3.57 -11.90
N ALA A 175 14.29 -4.29 -12.88
CA ALA A 175 13.58 -5.34 -13.61
C ALA A 175 13.14 -6.48 -12.67
N GLU A 176 14.05 -6.98 -11.84
CA GLU A 176 13.73 -8.02 -10.85
C GLU A 176 12.69 -7.52 -9.84
N ILE A 177 12.85 -6.31 -9.29
CA ILE A 177 11.85 -5.72 -8.38
C ILE A 177 10.47 -5.61 -9.04
N SER A 178 10.43 -5.31 -10.34
CA SER A 178 9.19 -5.24 -11.11
C SER A 178 8.52 -6.61 -11.27
N GLU A 179 9.31 -7.67 -11.42
CA GLU A 179 8.82 -9.05 -11.45
C GLU A 179 8.27 -9.48 -10.10
N LEU A 180 9.03 -9.24 -9.01
CA LEU A 180 8.65 -9.54 -7.63
C LEU A 180 7.35 -8.85 -7.20
N GLN A 181 6.98 -7.74 -7.86
CA GLN A 181 5.78 -6.96 -7.58
C GLN A 181 4.93 -6.76 -8.84
N SER A 182 4.78 -7.80 -9.67
CA SER A 182 4.10 -7.72 -10.98
C SER A 182 2.71 -7.08 -10.95
N HIS A 183 1.93 -7.32 -9.89
CA HIS A 183 0.61 -6.70 -9.70
C HIS A 183 0.72 -5.17 -9.55
N GLN A 184 1.73 -4.68 -8.83
CA GLN A 184 1.96 -3.24 -8.66
C GLN A 184 2.34 -2.57 -9.98
N VAL A 185 3.14 -3.26 -10.82
CA VAL A 185 3.46 -2.78 -12.17
C VAL A 185 2.20 -2.62 -13.00
N ARG A 186 1.37 -3.68 -13.12
CA ARG A 186 0.11 -3.64 -13.86
C ARG A 186 -0.82 -2.54 -13.35
N LYS A 187 -0.99 -2.45 -12.04
CA LYS A 187 -1.80 -1.42 -11.39
C LYS A 187 -1.31 -0.02 -11.76
N ARG A 188 0.00 0.23 -11.64
CA ARG A 188 0.61 1.54 -11.92
C ARG A 188 0.42 1.97 -13.37
N ARG A 189 0.62 1.07 -14.34
CA ARG A 189 0.42 1.37 -15.77
C ARG A 189 -1.03 1.77 -16.08
N ALA A 190 -2.01 1.21 -15.36
CA ALA A 190 -3.43 1.52 -15.56
C ALA A 190 -3.88 2.87 -14.97
N VAL A 191 -3.17 3.43 -13.98
CA VAL A 191 -3.66 4.57 -13.19
C VAL A 191 -3.92 5.82 -14.03
N TRP A 192 -3.03 6.16 -14.96
CA TRP A 192 -3.22 7.34 -15.81
C TRP A 192 -4.54 7.26 -16.58
N ALA A 193 -4.81 6.12 -17.23
CA ALA A 193 -6.02 5.91 -17.98
C ALA A 193 -7.27 5.98 -17.09
N ARG A 194 -7.21 5.38 -15.89
CA ARG A 194 -8.29 5.45 -14.90
C ARG A 194 -8.59 6.89 -14.48
N LEU A 195 -7.55 7.69 -14.19
CA LEU A 195 -7.68 9.09 -13.82
C LEU A 195 -8.23 9.94 -14.98
N THR A 196 -7.80 9.68 -16.22
CA THR A 196 -8.37 10.32 -17.41
C THR A 196 -9.86 10.00 -17.57
N GLY A 197 -10.25 8.74 -17.36
CA GLY A 197 -11.67 8.33 -17.35
C GLY A 197 -12.49 9.04 -16.28
N MET A 198 -11.93 9.20 -15.08
CA MET A 198 -12.55 9.97 -14.01
C MET A 198 -12.69 11.46 -14.35
N ALA A 199 -11.68 12.04 -14.99
CA ALA A 199 -11.72 13.44 -15.44
C ALA A 199 -12.83 13.69 -16.47
N ILE A 200 -13.02 12.76 -17.42
CA ILE A 200 -14.14 12.79 -18.38
C ILE A 200 -15.50 12.74 -17.65
N ALA A 201 -15.58 12.06 -16.51
CA ALA A 201 -16.77 12.02 -15.65
C ALA A 201 -16.89 13.24 -14.70
N GLY A 202 -16.12 14.30 -14.92
CA GLY A 202 -16.14 15.54 -14.12
C GLY A 202 -15.52 15.39 -12.72
N LYS A 203 -14.59 14.44 -12.52
CA LYS A 203 -13.83 14.29 -11.26
C LYS A 203 -12.44 14.91 -11.36
N PRO A 204 -11.80 15.26 -10.23
CA PRO A 204 -10.45 15.78 -10.23
C PRO A 204 -9.45 14.79 -10.85
N PHE A 205 -8.48 15.34 -11.58
CA PHE A 205 -7.35 14.61 -12.14
C PHE A 205 -6.10 14.90 -11.33
N VAL A 206 -5.35 13.87 -10.97
CA VAL A 206 -4.03 14.00 -10.35
C VAL A 206 -2.98 13.58 -11.38
N GLY A 207 -2.07 14.49 -11.73
CA GLY A 207 -0.97 14.24 -12.66
C GLY A 207 0.33 13.86 -11.96
N ASP A 208 1.43 13.91 -12.72
CA ASP A 208 2.81 13.66 -12.26
C ASP A 208 3.14 12.17 -11.99
N LEU A 209 4.28 11.89 -11.35
CA LEU A 209 4.76 10.56 -10.96
C LEU A 209 4.93 9.59 -12.14
N ALA A 210 5.36 10.09 -13.30
CA ALA A 210 5.58 9.33 -14.54
C ALA A 210 4.38 8.45 -14.96
N LEU A 211 3.15 8.87 -14.60
CA LEU A 211 1.94 8.08 -14.88
C LEU A 211 1.69 7.91 -16.39
N ARG A 212 1.98 8.94 -17.20
CA ARG A 212 1.89 8.86 -18.67
C ARG A 212 2.89 7.85 -19.25
N ASP A 213 4.14 7.90 -18.79
CA ASP A 213 5.20 7.00 -19.26
C ASP A 213 4.91 5.54 -18.86
N CYS A 214 4.30 5.34 -17.69
CA CYS A 214 3.81 4.04 -17.27
C CYS A 214 2.67 3.56 -18.18
N ALA A 215 1.69 4.42 -18.48
CA ALA A 215 0.58 4.05 -19.35
C ALA A 215 0.98 3.82 -20.82
N ALA A 216 2.05 4.45 -21.29
CA ALA A 216 2.61 4.23 -22.63
C ALA A 216 3.14 2.79 -22.82
N GLN A 217 3.36 2.05 -21.74
CA GLN A 217 3.77 0.63 -21.79
C GLN A 217 2.59 -0.33 -21.95
N ASN A 218 1.35 0.15 -21.85
CA ASN A 218 0.14 -0.63 -22.17
C ASN A 218 -0.28 -0.40 -23.63
N SER A 219 -1.02 -1.35 -24.19
CA SER A 219 -1.69 -1.15 -25.46
C SER A 219 -2.77 -0.04 -25.36
N PRO A 220 -3.09 0.64 -26.48
CA PRO A 220 -4.19 1.59 -26.52
C PRO A 220 -5.53 0.98 -26.07
N ALA A 221 -5.76 -0.30 -26.38
CA ALA A 221 -6.99 -1.00 -26.03
C ALA A 221 -7.12 -1.20 -24.50
N GLU A 222 -6.05 -1.59 -23.82
CA GLU A 222 -6.01 -1.74 -22.36
C GLU A 222 -6.26 -0.40 -21.66
N ASN A 223 -5.55 0.64 -22.08
CA ASN A 223 -5.74 1.99 -21.53
C ASN A 223 -7.19 2.47 -21.73
N LEU A 224 -7.76 2.25 -22.92
CA LEU A 224 -9.13 2.64 -23.19
C LEU A 224 -10.16 1.85 -22.35
N ALA A 225 -9.93 0.56 -22.11
CA ALA A 225 -10.75 -0.26 -21.23
C ALA A 225 -10.71 0.23 -19.77
N GLU A 226 -9.50 0.51 -19.25
CA GLU A 226 -9.29 1.03 -17.90
C GLU A 226 -9.94 2.39 -17.68
N GLY A 227 -9.78 3.30 -18.65
CA GLY A 227 -10.41 4.62 -18.64
C GLY A 227 -11.93 4.54 -18.70
N ARG A 228 -12.51 3.71 -19.58
CA ARG A 228 -13.97 3.51 -19.65
C ARG A 228 -14.52 2.95 -18.35
N GLY A 229 -13.89 1.92 -17.79
CA GLY A 229 -14.32 1.33 -16.52
C GLY A 229 -14.27 2.32 -15.36
N ALA A 230 -13.22 3.16 -15.28
CA ALA A 230 -13.13 4.19 -14.26
C ALA A 230 -14.18 5.30 -14.43
N ARG A 231 -14.41 5.77 -15.66
CA ARG A 231 -15.45 6.74 -16.00
C ARG A 231 -16.84 6.26 -15.55
N ASP A 232 -17.21 5.05 -15.96
CA ASP A 232 -18.55 4.51 -15.69
C ASP A 232 -18.77 4.32 -14.17
N ARG A 233 -17.75 3.87 -13.44
CA ARG A 233 -17.80 3.79 -11.97
C ARG A 233 -17.91 5.17 -11.31
N ALA A 234 -17.20 6.18 -11.84
CA ALA A 234 -17.27 7.55 -11.33
C ALA A 234 -18.66 8.18 -11.53
N GLN A 235 -19.26 7.99 -12.71
CA GLN A 235 -20.62 8.46 -13.03
C GLN A 235 -21.67 7.81 -12.11
N ARG A 236 -21.51 6.52 -11.79
CA ARG A 236 -22.37 5.80 -10.85
C ARG A 236 -22.07 6.07 -9.37
N GLY A 237 -21.14 6.97 -9.06
CA GLY A 237 -20.76 7.30 -7.68
C GLY A 237 -19.96 6.23 -6.93
N ARG A 238 -19.56 5.14 -7.60
CA ARG A 238 -18.82 4.00 -6.99
C ARG A 238 -17.33 4.28 -6.73
N LEU A 239 -16.85 5.46 -7.11
CA LEU A 239 -15.50 5.94 -6.81
C LEU A 239 -15.45 7.07 -5.79
N ARG A 240 -16.57 7.37 -5.12
CA ARG A 240 -16.61 8.34 -4.03
C ARG A 240 -16.09 7.69 -2.75
N GLU A 241 -15.42 8.47 -1.93
CA GLU A 241 -15.18 8.07 -0.54
C GLU A 241 -16.54 7.98 0.18
N PRO A 242 -16.76 6.95 1.00
CA PRO A 242 -17.95 6.90 1.84
C PRO A 242 -17.95 8.12 2.76
N PRO A 243 -19.14 8.68 3.09
CA PRO A 243 -19.22 9.78 4.04
C PRO A 243 -18.61 9.35 5.38
N ALA A 244 -18.00 10.29 6.09
CA ALA A 244 -17.56 10.04 7.46
C ALA A 244 -18.78 9.61 8.27
N VAL A 245 -18.72 8.40 8.84
CA VAL A 245 -19.73 7.92 9.78
C VAL A 245 -19.31 8.41 11.16
N PRO A 246 -20.14 9.20 11.86
CA PRO A 246 -19.88 9.54 13.26
C PRO A 246 -19.76 8.23 14.05
N ARG A 247 -18.63 8.05 14.72
CA ARG A 247 -18.42 6.97 15.69
C ARG A 247 -18.49 7.57 17.09
#